data_AF-A0A0F6MNM0-F1
#
_entry.id   AF-A0A0F6MNM0-F1
#
_cell.length_a   1.000
_cell.length_b   1.000
_cell.length_c   1.000
_cell.angle_alpha   90.00
_cell.angle_beta   90.00
_cell.angle_gamma   90.00
#
_symmetry.space_group_name_H-M   'P 1'
#
loop_
_entity.id
_entity.type
_entity.pdbx_description
1 polymer ?
#
loop_
_entity_poly.entity_id
_entity_poly.type
_entity_poly.pdbx_seq_one_letter_code
_entity_poly.pdbx_strand_id
1 'polypeptide(L)'
;MKNWLLVPLVFILNFVLAVLAFSISVGIWQSLMYGDVSGIFFSSFLHCLYLILPIACIISIFAVYVFMMRHSEKRGLSFLALIISFALFFALIIPLVYSQGEKINQAFNSKEKVSIDDKHLETFIERPVFVQAAGSIVRPFVHDIYEQYKASYTSYLIFSGSIFLLIFSLWVFTTITEWKIVNFTLLPLLLILILYAYSYIRTGDFILSIEDVLPFAIPKFWIRPILFCLAALLIYIYTMMLLLVRRAKKMPKKQKIKKQKINVPKVKKPKVPKIKMPKPVKPKKGEKIKEEFETFIPDNLGDFGEADIDA
;
A
#
# COMPACT_ATOMS: atom_id res chain seq x y z
N MET A 1 1.51 3.31 -27.37
CA MET A 1 1.04 4.49 -26.57
C MET A 1 1.93 4.65 -25.35
N LYS A 2 2.23 5.87 -24.89
CA LYS A 2 3.00 6.06 -23.64
C LYS A 2 2.19 5.47 -22.48
N ASN A 3 2.73 4.45 -21.79
CA ASN A 3 2.02 3.65 -20.77
C ASN A 3 1.36 4.45 -19.63
N TRP A 4 1.80 5.68 -19.36
CA TRP A 4 1.21 6.55 -18.34
C TRP A 4 -0.16 7.13 -18.72
N LEU A 5 -0.44 7.35 -20.02
CA LEU A 5 -1.75 7.85 -20.50
C LEU A 5 -2.85 6.77 -20.44
N LEU A 6 -2.46 5.51 -20.33
CA LEU A 6 -3.41 4.41 -20.14
C LEU A 6 -3.99 4.39 -18.72
N VAL A 7 -3.35 5.04 -17.75
CA VAL A 7 -3.80 5.02 -16.35
C VAL A 7 -5.19 5.64 -16.16
N PRO A 8 -5.47 6.87 -16.65
CA PRO A 8 -6.82 7.42 -16.63
C PRO A 8 -7.84 6.54 -17.34
N LEU A 9 -7.47 5.93 -18.48
CA LEU A 9 -8.36 5.07 -19.24
C LEU A 9 -8.73 3.80 -18.45
N VAL A 10 -7.74 3.14 -17.85
CA VAL A 10 -7.94 1.96 -17.00
C VAL A 10 -8.81 2.32 -15.80
N PHE A 11 -8.58 3.48 -15.18
CA PHE A 11 -9.40 3.97 -14.08
C PHE A 11 -10.87 4.14 -14.50
N ILE A 12 -11.13 4.89 -15.57
CA ILE A 12 -12.49 5.18 -16.05
C ILE A 12 -13.21 3.90 -16.46
N LEU A 13 -12.55 3.01 -17.20
CA LEU A 13 -13.15 1.76 -17.67
C LEU A 13 -13.55 0.87 -16.48
N ASN A 14 -12.66 0.70 -15.50
CA ASN A 14 -12.96 -0.10 -14.31
C ASN A 14 -14.04 0.55 -13.45
N PHE A 15 -14.09 1.88 -13.41
CA PHE A 15 -15.15 2.60 -12.70
C PHE A 15 -16.52 2.32 -13.31
N VAL A 16 -16.65 2.49 -14.62
CA VAL A 16 -17.91 2.24 -15.33
C VAL A 16 -18.31 0.77 -15.20
N LEU A 17 -17.37 -0.16 -15.36
CA LEU A 17 -17.63 -1.59 -15.21
C LEU A 17 -18.09 -1.94 -13.78
N ALA A 18 -17.44 -1.41 -12.75
CA ALA A 18 -17.83 -1.67 -11.36
C ALA A 18 -19.24 -1.11 -11.08
N VAL A 19 -19.51 0.14 -11.48
CA VAL A 19 -20.83 0.75 -11.31
C VAL A 19 -21.92 -0.08 -12.00
N LEU A 20 -21.70 -0.47 -13.25
CA LEU A 20 -22.67 -1.29 -14.00
C LEU A 20 -22.86 -2.67 -13.38
N ALA A 21 -21.78 -3.34 -12.98
CA ALA A 21 -21.84 -4.68 -12.39
C ALA A 21 -22.70 -4.70 -11.11
N PHE A 22 -22.49 -3.75 -10.19
CA PHE A 22 -23.31 -3.65 -8.99
C PHE A 22 -24.75 -3.24 -9.29
N SER A 23 -24.93 -2.23 -10.14
CA SER A 23 -26.26 -1.65 -10.40
C SER A 23 -27.17 -2.60 -11.17
N ILE A 24 -26.66 -3.31 -12.17
CA ILE A 24 -27.43 -4.32 -12.93
C ILE A 24 -27.83 -5.46 -11.99
N SER A 25 -26.89 -5.96 -11.17
CA SER A 25 -27.16 -7.06 -10.24
C SER A 25 -28.27 -6.69 -9.24
N VAL A 26 -28.22 -5.48 -8.67
CA VAL A 26 -29.27 -4.99 -7.76
C VAL A 26 -30.58 -4.72 -8.50
N GLY A 27 -30.53 -4.22 -9.74
CA GLY A 27 -31.72 -4.03 -10.58
C GLY A 27 -32.46 -5.34 -10.85
N ILE A 28 -31.73 -6.38 -11.29
CA ILE A 28 -32.28 -7.73 -11.53
C ILE A 28 -32.88 -8.28 -10.24
N TRP A 29 -32.09 -8.25 -9.16
CA TRP A 29 -32.52 -8.69 -7.84
C TRP A 29 -33.86 -8.11 -7.41
N GLN A 30 -33.98 -6.78 -7.47
CA GLN A 30 -35.16 -6.06 -7.00
C GLN A 30 -36.36 -6.37 -7.91
N SER A 31 -36.12 -6.51 -9.23
CA SER A 31 -37.17 -6.88 -10.18
C SER A 31 -37.70 -8.29 -9.95
N LEU A 32 -36.84 -9.24 -9.57
CA LEU A 32 -37.28 -10.59 -9.26
C LEU A 32 -38.03 -10.66 -7.92
N MET A 33 -37.68 -9.82 -6.95
CA MET A 33 -38.32 -9.81 -5.63
C MET A 33 -39.72 -9.16 -5.59
N TYR A 34 -39.93 -8.10 -6.37
CA TYR A 34 -41.19 -7.33 -6.35
C TYR A 34 -42.10 -7.58 -7.57
N GLY A 35 -41.77 -8.56 -8.41
CA GLY A 35 -42.56 -8.90 -9.59
C GLY A 35 -42.51 -7.87 -10.72
N ASP A 36 -43.45 -7.98 -11.66
CA ASP A 36 -43.50 -7.19 -12.89
C ASP A 36 -44.08 -5.77 -12.68
N VAL A 37 -43.55 -5.06 -11.67
CA VAL A 37 -43.87 -3.65 -11.44
C VAL A 37 -43.10 -2.80 -12.45
N SER A 38 -43.83 -2.13 -13.34
CA SER A 38 -43.24 -1.32 -14.42
C SER A 38 -42.16 -0.35 -13.91
N GLY A 39 -40.93 -0.55 -14.40
CA GLY A 39 -39.78 0.30 -14.11
C GLY A 39 -39.12 0.07 -12.73
N ILE A 40 -39.46 -1.00 -11.99
CA ILE A 40 -38.77 -1.35 -10.74
C ILE A 40 -37.29 -1.66 -10.99
N PHE A 41 -36.97 -2.36 -12.09
CA PHE A 41 -35.60 -2.63 -12.50
C PHE A 41 -34.79 -1.33 -12.65
N PHE A 42 -35.28 -0.40 -13.47
CA PHE A 42 -34.56 0.82 -13.80
C PHE A 42 -34.42 1.78 -12.60
N SER A 43 -35.47 1.90 -11.78
CA SER A 43 -35.41 2.71 -10.55
C SER A 43 -34.43 2.13 -9.54
N SER A 44 -34.40 0.81 -9.35
CA SER A 44 -33.44 0.12 -8.47
C SER A 44 -32.01 0.20 -8.99
N PHE A 45 -31.83 0.05 -10.30
CA PHE A 45 -30.56 0.22 -10.98
C PHE A 45 -30.00 1.62 -10.73
N LEU A 46 -30.79 2.67 -10.98
CA LEU A 46 -30.36 4.06 -10.74
C LEU A 46 -30.11 4.32 -9.26
N HIS A 47 -30.94 3.79 -8.36
CA HIS A 47 -30.78 3.96 -6.92
C HIS A 47 -29.46 3.35 -6.44
N CYS A 48 -29.10 2.16 -6.91
CA CYS A 48 -27.80 1.56 -6.63
C CYS A 48 -26.65 2.34 -7.28
N LEU A 49 -26.83 2.76 -8.53
CA LEU A 49 -25.82 3.43 -9.34
C LEU A 49 -25.28 4.68 -8.67
N TYR A 50 -26.15 5.56 -8.17
CA TYR A 50 -25.67 6.80 -7.56
C TYR A 50 -24.99 6.52 -6.23
N LEU A 51 -25.52 5.60 -5.40
CA LEU A 51 -24.95 5.31 -4.08
C LEU A 51 -23.60 4.59 -4.16
N ILE A 52 -23.39 3.68 -5.12
CA ILE A 52 -22.19 2.84 -5.16
C ILE A 52 -20.93 3.56 -5.70
N LEU A 53 -21.06 4.79 -6.21
CA LEU A 53 -19.96 5.52 -6.85
C LEU A 53 -18.68 5.61 -6.00
N PRO A 54 -18.72 5.90 -4.68
CA PRO A 54 -17.49 5.94 -3.88
C PRO A 54 -16.78 4.59 -3.84
N ILE A 55 -17.52 3.49 -3.72
CA ILE A 55 -16.96 2.13 -3.71
C ILE A 55 -16.40 1.76 -5.07
N ALA A 56 -17.11 2.07 -6.16
CA ALA A 56 -16.61 1.88 -7.51
C ALA A 56 -15.31 2.65 -7.76
N CYS A 57 -15.20 3.87 -7.23
CA CYS A 57 -13.98 4.68 -7.28
C CYS A 57 -12.81 3.97 -6.59
N ILE A 58 -13.03 3.44 -5.39
CA ILE A 58 -12.02 2.69 -4.62
C ILE A 58 -11.57 1.43 -5.38
N ILE A 59 -12.52 0.65 -5.93
CA ILE A 59 -12.21 -0.53 -6.75
C ILE A 59 -11.38 -0.16 -7.98
N SER A 60 -11.67 0.98 -8.60
CA SER A 60 -10.94 1.47 -9.78
C SER A 60 -9.50 1.85 -9.45
N ILE A 61 -9.25 2.44 -8.27
CA ILE A 61 -7.88 2.70 -7.78
C ILE A 61 -7.11 1.39 -7.64
N PHE A 62 -7.74 0.31 -7.15
CA PHE A 62 -7.11 -1.01 -7.07
C PHE A 62 -6.82 -1.61 -8.44
N ALA A 63 -7.72 -1.47 -9.41
CA ALA A 63 -7.46 -1.93 -10.76
C ALA A 63 -6.25 -1.20 -11.38
N VAL A 64 -6.14 0.11 -11.16
CA VAL A 64 -4.96 0.90 -11.58
C VAL A 64 -3.70 0.44 -10.86
N TYR A 65 -3.77 0.11 -9.58
CA TYR A 65 -2.63 -0.43 -8.84
C TYR A 65 -2.09 -1.72 -9.47
N VAL A 66 -2.98 -2.67 -9.78
CA VAL A 66 -2.64 -3.93 -10.43
C VAL A 66 -2.04 -3.67 -11.82
N PHE A 67 -2.61 -2.73 -12.57
CA PHE A 67 -2.05 -2.30 -13.85
C PHE A 67 -0.64 -1.74 -13.72
N MET A 68 -0.39 -0.88 -12.73
CA MET A 68 0.93 -0.30 -12.47
C MET A 68 1.97 -1.34 -12.00
N MET A 69 1.56 -2.41 -11.33
CA MET A 69 2.45 -3.54 -11.02
C MET A 69 2.98 -4.25 -12.26
N ARG A 70 2.12 -4.36 -13.29
CA ARG A 70 2.46 -5.01 -14.56
C ARG A 70 3.28 -4.08 -15.46
N HIS A 71 2.94 -2.79 -15.49
CA HIS A 71 3.58 -1.79 -16.35
C HIS A 71 4.29 -0.72 -15.51
N SER A 72 5.52 -1.02 -15.10
CA SER A 72 6.28 -0.20 -14.15
C SER A 72 6.96 1.06 -14.76
N GLU A 73 6.68 1.39 -16.01
CA GLU A 73 7.30 2.51 -16.70
C GLU A 73 6.78 3.86 -16.19
N LYS A 74 7.70 4.78 -15.87
CA LYS A 74 7.41 6.17 -15.45
C LYS A 74 6.38 6.26 -14.31
N ARG A 75 6.56 5.48 -13.24
CA ARG A 75 5.68 5.42 -12.05
C ARG A 75 5.22 6.79 -11.53
N GLY A 76 6.11 7.79 -11.50
CA GLY A 76 5.76 9.14 -11.02
C GLY A 76 4.70 9.87 -11.85
N LEU A 77 4.81 9.81 -13.19
CA LEU A 77 3.82 10.44 -14.09
C LEU A 77 2.49 9.69 -14.06
N SER A 78 2.54 8.35 -14.03
CA SER A 78 1.37 7.50 -13.87
C SER A 78 0.62 7.80 -12.57
N PHE A 79 1.36 8.02 -11.48
CA PHE A 79 0.78 8.40 -10.18
C PHE A 79 0.14 9.79 -10.21
N LEU A 80 0.80 10.78 -10.82
CA LEU A 80 0.22 12.12 -10.98
C LEU A 80 -1.08 12.08 -11.80
N ALA A 81 -1.09 11.32 -12.90
CA ALA A 81 -2.27 11.13 -13.73
C ALA A 81 -3.42 10.48 -12.93
N LEU A 82 -3.12 9.46 -12.11
CA LEU A 82 -4.10 8.84 -11.22
C LEU A 82 -4.68 9.85 -10.21
N ILE A 83 -3.85 10.67 -9.57
CA ILE A 83 -4.32 11.69 -8.62
C ILE A 83 -5.26 12.67 -9.30
N ILE A 84 -4.91 13.15 -10.49
CA ILE A 84 -5.75 14.12 -11.23
C ILE A 84 -7.07 13.47 -11.63
N SER A 85 -7.04 12.27 -12.21
CA SER A 85 -8.27 11.54 -12.59
C SER A 85 -9.15 11.27 -11.37
N PHE A 86 -8.55 10.83 -10.28
CA PHE A 86 -9.26 10.57 -9.05
C PHE A 86 -9.89 11.85 -8.47
N ALA A 87 -9.14 12.95 -8.40
CA ALA A 87 -9.64 14.23 -7.89
C ALA A 87 -10.81 14.77 -8.72
N LEU A 88 -10.78 14.61 -10.04
CA LEU A 88 -11.90 14.96 -10.92
C LEU A 88 -13.14 14.11 -10.60
N PHE A 89 -12.99 12.80 -10.41
CA PHE A 89 -14.13 11.94 -10.09
C PHE A 89 -14.71 12.24 -8.71
N PHE A 90 -13.83 12.38 -7.72
CA PHE A 90 -14.18 12.68 -6.35
C PHE A 90 -14.85 14.05 -6.21
N ALA A 91 -14.24 15.12 -6.72
CA ALA A 91 -14.73 16.48 -6.49
C ALA A 91 -15.83 16.91 -7.47
N LEU A 92 -15.92 16.31 -8.67
CA LEU A 92 -16.88 16.74 -9.69
C LEU A 92 -17.89 15.66 -10.04
N ILE A 93 -17.44 14.49 -10.52
CA ILE A 93 -18.36 13.48 -11.09
C ILE A 93 -19.31 12.91 -10.03
N ILE A 94 -18.81 12.51 -8.86
CA ILE A 94 -19.65 11.94 -7.79
C ILE A 94 -20.69 12.97 -7.30
N PRO A 95 -20.30 14.20 -6.92
CA PRO A 95 -21.25 15.27 -6.57
C PRO A 95 -22.27 15.58 -7.66
N LEU A 96 -21.86 15.56 -8.93
CA LEU A 96 -22.76 15.81 -10.06
C LEU A 96 -23.86 14.75 -10.13
N VAL A 97 -23.53 13.48 -9.95
CA VAL A 97 -24.55 12.41 -9.92
C VAL A 97 -25.40 12.50 -8.64
N TYR A 98 -24.79 12.81 -7.49
CA TYR A 98 -25.52 13.02 -6.23
C TYR A 98 -26.55 14.16 -6.29
N SER A 99 -26.33 15.17 -7.13
CA SER A 99 -27.32 16.24 -7.37
C SER A 99 -28.67 15.71 -7.88
N GLN A 100 -28.67 14.56 -8.56
CA GLN A 100 -29.89 13.88 -9.02
C GLN A 100 -30.37 12.80 -8.04
N GLY A 101 -29.60 12.52 -6.98
CA GLY A 101 -29.88 11.43 -6.03
C GLY A 101 -31.24 11.54 -5.35
N GLU A 102 -31.68 12.76 -5.00
CA GLU A 102 -32.97 12.97 -4.33
C GLU A 102 -34.15 12.59 -5.25
N LYS A 103 -34.09 13.03 -6.53
CA LYS A 103 -35.10 12.68 -7.54
C LYS A 103 -35.14 11.17 -7.78
N ILE A 104 -33.97 10.55 -7.89
CA ILE A 104 -33.85 9.08 -8.06
C ILE A 104 -34.42 8.36 -6.83
N ASN A 105 -34.12 8.83 -5.63
CA ASN A 105 -34.59 8.22 -4.39
C ASN A 105 -36.12 8.31 -4.25
N GLN A 106 -36.70 9.47 -4.57
CA GLN A 106 -38.15 9.65 -4.60
C GLN A 106 -38.82 8.72 -5.63
N ALA A 107 -38.28 8.67 -6.86
CA ALA A 107 -38.79 7.81 -7.92
C ALA A 107 -38.68 6.32 -7.59
N PHE A 108 -37.68 5.90 -6.82
CA PHE A 108 -37.53 4.53 -6.34
C PHE A 108 -38.51 4.20 -5.19
N ASN A 109 -38.70 5.14 -4.26
CA ASN A 109 -39.58 4.92 -3.11
C ASN A 109 -41.07 5.04 -3.44
N SER A 110 -41.44 5.74 -4.53
CA SER A 110 -42.82 5.83 -5.00
C SER A 110 -43.30 4.56 -5.72
N LYS A 111 -42.42 3.60 -6.00
CA LYS A 111 -42.80 2.34 -6.63
C LYS A 111 -43.47 1.43 -5.61
N GLU A 112 -44.60 0.85 -6.02
CA GLU A 112 -45.26 -0.18 -5.24
C GLU A 112 -44.35 -1.40 -5.12
N LYS A 113 -44.22 -1.91 -3.89
CA LYS A 113 -43.32 -3.00 -3.54
C LYS A 113 -44.16 -4.17 -3.05
N VAL A 114 -44.80 -4.86 -3.98
CA VAL A 114 -45.58 -6.08 -3.69
C VAL A 114 -44.61 -7.25 -3.71
N SER A 115 -44.34 -7.85 -2.55
CA SER A 115 -43.53 -9.07 -2.49
C SER A 115 -44.26 -10.23 -3.16
N ILE A 116 -43.53 -11.04 -3.93
CA ILE A 116 -44.08 -12.27 -4.50
C ILE A 116 -44.29 -13.28 -3.37
N ASP A 117 -45.52 -13.78 -3.23
CA ASP A 117 -45.89 -14.83 -2.27
C ASP A 117 -45.52 -16.23 -2.79
N ASP A 118 -44.23 -16.42 -3.08
CA ASP A 118 -43.66 -17.72 -3.46
C ASP A 118 -42.43 -18.00 -2.60
N LYS A 119 -42.63 -18.88 -1.61
CA LYS A 119 -41.60 -19.26 -0.63
C LYS A 119 -40.38 -19.96 -1.24
N HIS A 120 -40.57 -20.66 -2.36
CA HIS A 120 -39.45 -21.32 -3.06
C HIS A 120 -38.62 -20.29 -3.82
N LEU A 121 -39.28 -19.35 -4.48
CA LEU A 121 -38.62 -18.23 -5.15
C LEU A 121 -37.92 -17.32 -4.14
N GLU A 122 -38.55 -17.05 -3.00
CA GLU A 122 -37.97 -16.25 -1.90
C GLU A 122 -36.67 -16.87 -1.40
N THR A 123 -36.66 -18.18 -1.13
CA THR A 123 -35.46 -18.91 -0.67
C THR A 123 -34.37 -18.95 -1.74
N PHE A 124 -34.73 -19.12 -3.01
CA PHE A 124 -33.76 -19.17 -4.11
C PHE A 124 -33.15 -17.80 -4.38
N ILE A 125 -33.98 -16.75 -4.34
CA ILE A 125 -33.50 -15.41 -4.56
C ILE A 125 -32.68 -15.03 -3.33
N GLU A 126 -33.12 -15.21 -2.07
CA GLU A 126 -32.48 -14.71 -0.84
C GLU A 126 -30.94 -14.52 -0.89
N ARG A 127 -30.49 -13.31 -0.51
CA ARG A 127 -29.09 -12.91 -0.67
C ARG A 127 -28.23 -13.87 0.13
N PRO A 128 -27.16 -14.44 -0.44
CA PRO A 128 -26.24 -15.27 0.33
C PRO A 128 -25.73 -14.52 1.56
N VAL A 129 -25.55 -15.22 2.68
CA VAL A 129 -25.16 -14.63 3.97
C VAL A 129 -23.94 -13.71 3.85
N PHE A 130 -22.95 -14.08 3.04
CA PHE A 130 -21.76 -13.26 2.83
C PHE A 130 -22.07 -11.93 2.11
N VAL A 131 -23.03 -11.90 1.20
CA VAL A 131 -23.50 -10.68 0.51
C VAL A 131 -24.27 -9.80 1.48
N GLN A 132 -25.09 -10.41 2.34
CA GLN A 132 -25.79 -9.68 3.40
C GLN A 132 -24.79 -9.02 4.37
N ALA A 133 -23.79 -9.78 4.84
CA ALA A 133 -22.73 -9.28 5.71
C ALA A 133 -21.94 -8.14 5.06
N ALA A 134 -21.46 -8.32 3.82
CA ALA A 134 -20.76 -7.27 3.09
C ALA A 134 -21.65 -6.03 2.90
N GLY A 135 -22.93 -6.23 2.58
CA GLY A 135 -23.91 -5.14 2.45
C GLY A 135 -24.13 -4.38 3.76
N SER A 136 -24.13 -5.05 4.91
CA SER A 136 -24.29 -4.42 6.22
C SER A 136 -23.12 -3.50 6.58
N ILE A 137 -21.92 -3.81 6.07
CA ILE A 137 -20.71 -3.02 6.27
C ILE A 137 -20.65 -1.84 5.29
N VAL A 138 -20.97 -2.09 4.01
CA VAL A 138 -20.81 -1.10 2.93
C VAL A 138 -21.95 -0.07 2.88
N ARG A 139 -23.20 -0.47 3.13
CA ARG A 139 -24.36 0.44 3.03
C ARG A 139 -24.25 1.67 3.93
N PRO A 140 -23.97 1.54 5.23
CA PRO A 140 -23.74 2.69 6.10
C PRO A 140 -22.73 3.67 5.53
N PHE A 141 -21.63 3.15 5.00
CA PHE A 141 -20.55 3.96 4.47
C PHE A 141 -20.99 4.78 3.25
N VAL A 142 -21.67 4.19 2.27
CA VAL A 142 -22.11 4.93 1.09
C VAL A 142 -23.27 5.89 1.38
N HIS A 143 -24.17 5.53 2.28
CA HIS A 143 -25.28 6.39 2.68
C HIS A 143 -24.77 7.61 3.47
N ASP A 144 -23.88 7.42 4.43
CA ASP A 144 -23.33 8.53 5.21
C ASP A 144 -22.59 9.51 4.28
N ILE A 145 -21.83 9.04 3.29
CA ILE A 145 -21.19 9.92 2.28
C ILE A 145 -22.23 10.77 1.52
N TYR A 146 -23.35 10.16 1.13
CA TYR A 146 -24.42 10.88 0.45
C TYR A 146 -25.15 11.86 1.37
N GLU A 147 -25.36 11.51 2.64
CA GLU A 147 -25.92 12.42 3.64
C GLU A 147 -25.00 13.62 3.90
N GLN A 148 -23.68 13.42 3.91
CA GLN A 148 -22.72 14.52 4.00
C GLN A 148 -22.84 15.47 2.82
N TYR A 149 -23.06 14.94 1.61
CA TYR A 149 -23.35 15.76 0.43
C TYR A 149 -24.65 16.54 0.56
N LYS A 150 -25.73 15.91 1.05
CA LYS A 150 -27.00 16.60 1.31
C LYS A 150 -26.86 17.72 2.34
N ALA A 151 -25.98 17.56 3.33
CA ALA A 151 -25.71 18.58 4.33
C ALA A 151 -25.00 19.80 3.72
N SER A 152 -23.86 19.58 3.06
CA SER A 152 -23.22 20.60 2.23
C SER A 152 -22.11 20.02 1.35
N TYR A 153 -21.78 20.70 0.25
CA TYR A 153 -20.64 20.30 -0.58
C TYR A 153 -19.30 20.34 0.19
N THR A 154 -19.10 21.30 1.08
CA THR A 154 -17.90 21.40 1.92
C THR A 154 -17.82 20.23 2.91
N SER A 155 -18.94 19.89 3.55
CA SER A 155 -19.07 18.72 4.44
C SER A 155 -18.68 17.42 3.73
N TYR A 156 -19.18 17.23 2.51
CA TYR A 156 -18.80 16.12 1.64
C TYR A 156 -17.29 16.09 1.35
N LEU A 157 -16.70 17.21 0.92
CA LEU A 157 -15.29 17.27 0.57
C LEU A 157 -14.39 16.93 1.77
N ILE A 158 -14.72 17.41 2.97
CA ILE A 158 -13.96 17.11 4.19
C ILE A 158 -14.09 15.63 4.55
N PHE A 159 -15.33 15.13 4.62
CA PHE A 159 -15.58 13.76 5.05
C PHE A 159 -15.03 12.74 4.06
N SER A 160 -15.48 12.79 2.81
CA SER A 160 -15.01 11.88 1.78
C SER A 160 -13.52 12.08 1.47
N GLY A 161 -13.01 13.32 1.51
CA GLY A 161 -11.59 13.60 1.31
C GLY A 161 -10.70 12.91 2.35
N SER A 162 -11.10 12.91 3.62
CA SER A 162 -10.36 12.21 4.69
C SER A 162 -10.33 10.69 4.50
N ILE A 163 -11.44 10.09 4.05
CA ILE A 163 -11.52 8.66 3.73
C ILE A 163 -10.62 8.33 2.55
N PHE A 164 -10.70 9.12 1.48
CA PHE A 164 -9.89 8.89 0.30
C PHE A 164 -8.40 9.11 0.58
N LEU A 165 -8.04 10.06 1.44
CA LEU A 165 -6.67 10.22 1.93
C LEU A 165 -6.18 8.95 2.63
N LEU A 166 -7.00 8.35 3.49
CA LEU A 166 -6.69 7.08 4.15
C LEU A 166 -6.47 5.95 3.13
N ILE A 167 -7.34 5.82 2.13
CA ILE A 167 -7.21 4.80 1.08
C ILE A 167 -5.95 5.05 0.22
N PHE A 168 -5.66 6.30 -0.13
CA PHE A 168 -4.43 6.66 -0.84
C PHE A 168 -3.17 6.37 -0.01
N SER A 169 -3.21 6.58 1.31
CA SER A 169 -2.08 6.27 2.20
C SER A 169 -1.73 4.77 2.17
N LEU A 170 -2.75 3.89 2.18
CA LEU A 170 -2.56 2.44 2.02
C LEU A 170 -1.97 2.07 0.66
N TRP A 171 -2.41 2.75 -0.40
CA TRP A 171 -1.89 2.55 -1.74
C TRP A 171 -0.41 2.97 -1.85
N VAL A 172 -0.05 4.11 -1.26
CA VAL A 172 1.34 4.59 -1.23
C VAL A 172 2.21 3.62 -0.43
N PHE A 173 1.72 3.16 0.72
CA PHE A 173 2.37 2.15 1.54
C PHE A 173 2.68 0.88 0.75
N THR A 174 1.68 0.31 0.11
CA THR A 174 1.84 -0.92 -0.67
C THR A 174 2.72 -0.73 -1.91
N THR A 175 2.65 0.42 -2.59
CA THR A 175 3.55 0.73 -3.71
C THR A 175 5.02 0.78 -3.26
N ILE A 176 5.27 1.27 -2.05
CA ILE A 176 6.62 1.40 -1.49
C ILE A 176 7.17 0.07 -0.98
N THR A 177 6.34 -0.78 -0.37
CA THR A 177 6.83 -2.07 0.15
C THR A 177 7.31 -3.02 -0.95
N GLU A 178 6.74 -2.91 -2.16
CA GLU A 178 7.04 -3.72 -3.36
C GLU A 178 6.75 -5.23 -3.22
N TRP A 179 6.05 -5.65 -2.15
CA TRP A 179 5.65 -7.03 -1.94
C TRP A 179 4.44 -7.38 -2.81
N LYS A 180 4.66 -7.65 -4.10
CA LYS A 180 3.57 -7.76 -5.09
C LYS A 180 2.40 -8.65 -4.66
N ILE A 181 2.66 -9.89 -4.27
CA ILE A 181 1.63 -10.87 -3.88
C ILE A 181 0.99 -10.49 -2.55
N VAL A 182 1.81 -10.19 -1.53
CA VAL A 182 1.32 -9.83 -0.19
C VAL A 182 0.49 -8.56 -0.24
N ASN A 183 0.89 -7.56 -1.00
CA ASN A 183 0.15 -6.32 -1.13
C ASN A 183 -1.16 -6.52 -1.90
N PHE A 184 -1.19 -7.43 -2.89
CA PHE A 184 -2.41 -7.73 -3.63
C PHE A 184 -3.49 -8.33 -2.72
N THR A 185 -3.12 -9.16 -1.75
CA THR A 185 -4.06 -9.73 -0.76
C THR A 185 -4.33 -8.79 0.42
N LEU A 186 -3.31 -8.05 0.87
CA LEU A 186 -3.41 -7.16 2.03
C LEU A 186 -4.31 -5.94 1.76
N LEU A 187 -4.28 -5.39 0.55
CA LEU A 187 -5.01 -4.17 0.20
C LEU A 187 -6.55 -4.32 0.30
N PRO A 188 -7.20 -5.35 -0.29
CA PRO A 188 -8.64 -5.55 -0.09
C PRO A 188 -8.98 -5.92 1.36
N LEU A 189 -8.09 -6.65 2.06
CA LEU A 189 -8.28 -6.98 3.47
C LEU A 189 -8.29 -5.73 4.36
N LEU A 190 -7.32 -4.82 4.16
CA LEU A 190 -7.25 -3.56 4.90
C LEU A 190 -8.43 -2.65 4.57
N LEU A 191 -8.94 -2.67 3.34
CA LEU A 191 -10.16 -1.95 3.00
C LEU A 191 -11.36 -2.50 3.77
N ILE A 192 -11.55 -3.82 3.78
CA ILE A 192 -12.64 -4.46 4.54
C ILE A 192 -12.51 -4.09 6.03
N LEU A 193 -11.28 -4.13 6.57
CA LEU A 193 -11.01 -3.74 7.96
C LEU A 193 -11.36 -2.27 8.22
N ILE A 194 -11.06 -1.35 7.30
CA ILE A 194 -11.45 0.07 7.41
C ILE A 194 -12.97 0.23 7.39
N LEU A 195 -13.65 -0.46 6.48
CA LEU A 195 -15.11 -0.39 6.38
C LEU A 195 -15.78 -1.02 7.61
N TYR A 196 -15.18 -2.07 8.18
CA TYR A 196 -15.62 -2.66 9.43
C TYR A 196 -15.35 -1.74 10.62
N ALA A 197 -14.16 -1.13 10.71
CA ALA A 197 -13.86 -0.13 11.73
C ALA A 197 -14.82 1.06 11.63
N TYR A 198 -15.22 1.43 10.41
CA TYR A 198 -16.21 2.48 10.20
C TYR A 198 -17.56 2.16 10.82
N SER A 199 -18.04 0.91 10.72
CA SER A 199 -19.32 0.52 11.33
C SER A 199 -19.30 0.70 12.85
N TYR A 200 -18.14 0.50 13.48
CA TYR A 200 -17.92 0.75 14.91
C TYR A 200 -17.82 2.25 15.24
N ILE A 201 -17.04 3.02 14.47
CA ILE A 201 -16.86 4.48 14.65
C ILE A 201 -18.19 5.24 14.48
N ARG A 202 -19.12 4.68 13.70
CA ARG A 202 -20.44 5.27 13.47
C ARG A 202 -21.33 5.26 14.72
N THR A 203 -21.10 4.33 15.67
CA THR A 203 -21.92 4.15 16.86
C THR A 203 -21.86 5.36 17.79
N GLY A 204 -23.01 5.75 18.36
CA GLY A 204 -23.11 6.88 19.29
C GLY A 204 -22.19 6.73 20.50
N ASP A 205 -22.10 5.52 21.06
CA ASP A 205 -21.26 5.22 22.22
C ASP A 205 -19.77 5.48 21.97
N PHE A 206 -19.29 5.21 20.75
CA PHE A 206 -17.92 5.50 20.37
C PHE A 206 -17.66 7.01 20.34
N ILE A 207 -18.59 7.77 19.75
CA ILE A 207 -18.50 9.25 19.69
C ILE A 207 -18.48 9.83 21.11
N LEU A 208 -19.37 9.35 21.99
CA LEU A 208 -19.42 9.80 23.39
C LEU A 208 -18.11 9.48 24.13
N SER A 209 -17.58 8.27 23.95
CA SER A 209 -16.30 7.87 24.55
C SER A 209 -15.14 8.76 24.12
N ILE A 210 -15.14 9.22 22.86
CA ILE A 210 -14.12 10.16 22.35
C ILE A 210 -14.33 11.55 22.96
N GLU A 211 -15.57 12.02 23.07
CA GLU A 211 -15.90 13.32 23.70
C GLU A 211 -15.46 13.36 25.17
N ASP A 212 -15.64 12.27 25.92
CA ASP A 212 -15.24 12.18 27.33
C ASP A 212 -13.71 12.22 27.54
N VAL A 213 -12.94 11.71 26.57
CA VAL A 213 -11.47 11.67 26.64
C VAL A 213 -10.83 12.98 26.19
N LEU A 214 -11.51 13.74 25.33
CA LEU A 214 -10.94 14.97 24.76
C LEU A 214 -11.08 16.15 25.75
N PRO A 215 -9.99 16.90 26.02
CA PRO A 215 -10.04 18.06 26.89
C PRO A 215 -10.68 19.30 26.25
N PHE A 216 -11.23 19.19 25.04
CA PHE A 216 -11.83 20.28 24.28
C PHE A 216 -13.04 19.81 23.46
N ALA A 217 -14.04 20.69 23.31
CA ALA A 217 -15.24 20.39 22.56
C ALA A 217 -14.99 20.47 21.05
N ILE A 218 -15.07 19.33 20.36
CA ILE A 218 -15.09 19.25 18.90
C ILE A 218 -16.54 19.01 18.45
N PRO A 219 -17.04 19.67 17.40
CA PRO A 219 -18.34 19.31 16.85
C PRO A 219 -18.33 17.85 16.36
N LYS A 220 -19.34 17.06 16.73
CA LYS A 220 -19.48 15.63 16.39
C LYS A 220 -19.20 15.29 14.93
N PHE A 221 -19.58 16.20 14.04
CA PHE A 221 -19.33 16.16 12.61
C PHE A 221 -17.86 15.92 12.23
N TRP A 222 -16.93 16.56 12.96
CA TRP A 222 -15.50 16.57 12.64
C TRP A 222 -14.73 15.37 13.18
N ILE A 223 -15.30 14.64 14.14
CA ILE A 223 -14.61 13.53 14.83
C ILE A 223 -14.20 12.45 13.82
N ARG A 224 -15.11 12.03 12.94
CA ARG A 224 -14.83 10.95 11.96
C ARG A 224 -13.76 11.37 10.93
N PRO A 225 -13.86 12.54 10.26
CA PRO A 225 -12.80 13.00 9.36
C PRO A 225 -11.43 13.11 10.01
N ILE A 226 -11.36 13.64 11.24
CA ILE A 226 -10.10 13.78 11.99
C ILE A 226 -9.49 12.41 12.24
N LEU A 227 -10.29 11.42 12.66
CA LEU A 227 -9.82 10.07 12.92
C LEU A 227 -9.23 9.41 11.67
N PHE A 228 -9.89 9.59 10.51
CA PHE A 228 -9.36 9.09 9.23
C PHE A 228 -8.06 9.78 8.82
N CYS A 229 -7.97 11.09 9.00
CA CYS A 229 -6.74 11.85 8.74
C CYS A 229 -5.59 11.40 9.66
N LEU A 230 -5.85 11.17 10.95
CA LEU A 230 -4.85 10.66 11.89
C LEU A 230 -4.37 9.26 11.49
N ALA A 231 -5.29 8.36 11.14
CA ALA A 231 -4.94 7.03 10.65
C ALA A 231 -4.08 7.08 9.38
N ALA A 232 -4.46 7.94 8.42
CA ALA A 232 -3.70 8.15 7.19
C ALA A 232 -2.29 8.70 7.49
N LEU A 233 -2.18 9.64 8.42
CA LEU A 233 -0.93 10.26 8.83
C LEU A 233 0.02 9.24 9.49
N LEU A 234 -0.50 8.35 10.35
CA LEU A 234 0.28 7.25 10.92
C LEU A 234 0.85 6.33 9.83
N ILE A 235 0.04 5.98 8.83
CA ILE A 235 0.48 5.19 7.69
C ILE A 235 1.57 5.94 6.93
N TYR A 236 1.40 7.22 6.64
CA TYR A 236 2.42 8.02 5.95
C TYR A 236 3.73 8.12 6.74
N ILE A 237 3.70 8.34 8.05
CA ILE A 237 4.90 8.36 8.90
C ILE A 237 5.63 7.02 8.82
N TYR A 238 4.92 5.91 9.01
CA TYR A 238 5.51 4.58 8.92
C TYR A 238 6.14 4.33 7.54
N THR A 239 5.43 4.73 6.48
CA THR A 239 5.90 4.58 5.11
C THR A 239 7.16 5.42 4.83
N MET A 240 7.21 6.66 5.35
CA MET A 240 8.38 7.52 5.25
C MET A 240 9.58 6.94 6.00
N MET A 241 9.37 6.40 7.21
CA MET A 241 10.42 5.72 7.97
C MET A 241 10.98 4.51 7.20
N LEU A 242 10.11 3.67 6.61
CA LEU A 242 10.54 2.57 5.75
C LEU A 242 11.37 3.03 4.55
N LEU A 243 10.97 4.13 3.90
CA LEU A 243 11.74 4.72 2.80
C LEU A 243 13.12 5.20 3.26
N LEU A 244 13.20 5.88 4.41
CA LEU A 244 14.46 6.37 4.98
C LEU A 244 15.40 5.22 5.31
N VAL A 245 14.92 4.16 5.97
CA VAL A 245 15.72 2.96 6.28
C VAL A 245 16.23 2.28 5.01
N ARG A 246 15.38 2.14 3.98
CA ARG A 246 15.79 1.56 2.69
C ARG A 246 16.83 2.41 1.97
N ARG A 247 16.69 3.74 2.00
CA ARG A 247 17.68 4.66 1.41
C ARG A 247 19.00 4.65 2.18
N ALA A 248 18.95 4.62 3.51
CA ALA A 248 20.14 4.52 4.36
C ALA A 248 20.93 3.23 4.09
N LYS A 249 20.23 2.08 3.91
CA LYS A 249 20.87 0.80 3.55
C LYS A 249 21.49 0.80 2.15
N LYS A 250 20.95 1.60 1.22
CA LYS A 250 21.45 1.76 -0.16
C LYS A 250 22.57 2.80 -0.29
N MET A 251 22.85 3.63 0.74
CA MET A 251 24.03 4.48 0.68
C MET A 251 25.27 3.60 0.62
N PRO A 252 26.20 3.83 -0.34
CA PRO A 252 27.45 3.08 -0.36
C PRO A 252 28.11 3.29 0.99
N LYS A 253 28.40 2.20 1.72
CA LYS A 253 29.33 2.24 2.86
C LYS A 253 30.52 3.06 2.38
N LYS A 254 30.77 4.24 2.98
CA LYS A 254 31.91 5.12 2.67
C LYS A 254 33.09 4.20 2.36
N GLN A 255 33.51 4.14 1.10
CA GLN A 255 34.66 3.33 0.72
C GLN A 255 35.78 3.79 1.66
N LYS A 256 36.22 2.90 2.56
CA LYS A 256 37.42 3.15 3.34
C LYS A 256 38.50 3.42 2.31
N ILE A 257 38.89 4.69 2.17
CA ILE A 257 40.00 5.10 1.30
C ILE A 257 41.16 4.20 1.74
N LYS A 258 41.51 3.21 0.90
CA LYS A 258 42.74 2.46 1.09
C LYS A 258 43.83 3.52 1.08
N LYS A 259 44.47 3.76 2.23
CA LYS A 259 45.68 4.58 2.30
C LYS A 259 46.64 4.00 1.25
N GLN A 260 46.78 4.67 0.12
CA GLN A 260 47.85 4.37 -0.82
C GLN A 260 49.13 4.57 -0.02
N LYS A 261 49.89 3.49 0.18
CA LYS A 261 51.27 3.60 0.63
C LYS A 261 52.00 4.38 -0.46
N ILE A 262 52.24 5.66 -0.21
CA ILE A 262 53.17 6.47 -1.00
C ILE A 262 54.54 5.81 -0.78
N ASN A 263 55.01 5.06 -1.78
CA ASN A 263 56.38 4.62 -1.83
C ASN A 263 57.25 5.86 -2.07
N VAL A 264 57.79 6.41 -0.99
CA VAL A 264 58.82 7.46 -1.05
C VAL A 264 60.03 6.88 -1.78
N PRO A 265 60.49 7.47 -2.89
CA PRO A 265 61.71 7.01 -3.57
C PRO A 265 62.89 7.17 -2.62
N LYS A 266 63.65 6.09 -2.39
CA LYS A 266 64.92 6.15 -1.66
C LYS A 266 65.87 7.10 -2.39
N VAL A 267 66.21 8.22 -1.74
CA VAL A 267 67.25 9.15 -2.17
C VAL A 267 68.58 8.39 -2.31
N LYS A 268 69.14 8.36 -3.52
CA LYS A 268 70.48 7.81 -3.78
C LYS A 268 71.51 8.76 -3.18
N LYS A 269 72.28 8.30 -2.19
CA LYS A 269 73.48 9.02 -1.72
C LYS A 269 74.50 9.14 -2.88
N PRO A 270 75.26 10.26 -2.98
CA PRO A 270 76.27 10.43 -4.02
C PRO A 270 77.40 9.41 -3.87
N LYS A 271 77.90 8.88 -5.00
CA LYS A 271 79.05 7.97 -5.05
C LYS A 271 80.35 8.75 -4.76
N VAL A 272 81.12 8.28 -3.79
CA VAL A 272 82.49 8.74 -3.50
C VAL A 272 83.41 8.37 -4.69
N PRO A 273 84.34 9.24 -5.12
CA PRO A 273 85.25 8.95 -6.23
C PRO A 273 86.23 7.82 -5.89
N LYS A 274 86.37 6.84 -6.79
CA LYS A 274 87.31 5.73 -6.65
C LYS A 274 88.75 6.19 -6.96
N ILE A 275 89.59 6.25 -5.93
CA ILE A 275 91.04 6.26 -6.09
C ILE A 275 91.48 4.83 -6.46
N LYS A 276 92.21 4.68 -7.57
CA LYS A 276 92.78 3.41 -8.04
C LYS A 276 94.17 3.21 -7.44
N MET A 277 94.41 2.06 -6.81
CA MET A 277 95.75 1.49 -6.65
C MET A 277 95.70 -0.04 -6.76
N PRO A 278 96.82 -0.70 -7.14
CA PRO A 278 96.83 -1.87 -8.01
C PRO A 278 96.75 -3.22 -7.28
N LYS A 279 96.32 -4.25 -8.03
CA LYS A 279 96.20 -5.65 -7.59
C LYS A 279 97.57 -6.33 -7.44
N PRO A 280 97.69 -7.24 -6.46
CA PRO A 280 98.22 -8.57 -6.76
C PRO A 280 97.37 -9.70 -6.12
N VAL A 281 96.88 -10.66 -6.90
CA VAL A 281 97.39 -12.05 -7.12
C VAL A 281 96.69 -13.08 -6.19
N LYS A 282 96.10 -14.11 -6.81
CA LYS A 282 95.40 -15.27 -6.21
C LYS A 282 96.38 -16.34 -5.70
N PRO A 283 95.95 -17.19 -4.75
CA PRO A 283 95.71 -18.62 -5.07
C PRO A 283 94.39 -19.13 -4.42
N LYS A 284 93.52 -19.96 -5.03
CA LYS A 284 93.53 -21.38 -5.48
C LYS A 284 93.19 -22.43 -4.38
N LYS A 285 92.04 -23.10 -4.61
CA LYS A 285 91.65 -24.52 -4.39
C LYS A 285 91.11 -25.04 -3.04
N GLY A 286 90.07 -25.89 -3.18
CA GLY A 286 89.63 -26.99 -2.28
C GLY A 286 88.50 -26.61 -1.31
N GLU A 287 87.51 -27.43 -0.96
CA GLU A 287 87.06 -28.77 -1.31
C GLU A 287 85.69 -28.97 -0.60
N LYS A 288 84.78 -29.80 -1.15
CA LYS A 288 83.46 -30.09 -0.54
C LYS A 288 83.60 -31.14 0.56
N ILE A 289 82.94 -30.95 1.72
CA ILE A 289 82.54 -32.07 2.59
C ILE A 289 81.15 -31.78 3.18
N LYS A 290 80.29 -32.80 3.13
CA LYS A 290 78.99 -32.94 3.82
C LYS A 290 79.27 -33.55 5.20
N GLU A 291 78.56 -33.14 6.24
CA GLU A 291 78.37 -33.97 7.44
C GLU A 291 77.01 -33.66 8.07
N GLU A 292 76.17 -34.70 8.12
CA GLU A 292 74.97 -34.85 8.94
C GLU A 292 75.38 -35.10 10.40
N PHE A 293 74.57 -34.69 11.38
CA PHE A 293 74.37 -35.49 12.60
C PHE A 293 73.02 -35.15 13.27
N GLU A 294 72.19 -36.19 13.31
CA GLU A 294 71.09 -36.54 14.22
C GLU A 294 71.45 -36.27 15.70
N THR A 295 70.60 -36.21 16.71
CA THR A 295 69.16 -36.29 17.04
C THR A 295 69.09 -35.86 18.52
N PHE A 296 67.94 -35.53 19.10
CA PHE A 296 67.53 -35.98 20.45
C PHE A 296 66.14 -35.40 20.78
N ILE A 297 65.16 -36.29 20.86
CA ILE A 297 63.84 -36.10 21.47
C ILE A 297 63.86 -36.87 22.79
N PRO A 298 63.24 -36.37 23.87
CA PRO A 298 62.70 -37.24 24.90
C PRO A 298 61.17 -37.28 24.80
N ASP A 299 60.68 -38.51 24.68
CA ASP A 299 59.29 -38.90 24.85
C ASP A 299 58.84 -38.66 26.29
N ASN A 300 57.65 -38.10 26.47
CA ASN A 300 56.78 -38.51 27.57
C ASN A 300 55.31 -38.40 27.14
N LEU A 301 54.70 -39.57 26.99
CA LEU A 301 53.27 -39.80 26.80
C LEU A 301 52.46 -39.32 28.01
N GLY A 302 51.27 -38.80 27.74
CA GLY A 302 50.22 -38.56 28.72
C GLY A 302 48.93 -38.18 28.01
N ASP A 303 48.13 -39.19 27.71
CA ASP A 303 46.80 -39.19 27.08
C ASP A 303 45.71 -38.56 27.99
N PHE A 304 44.46 -38.54 27.51
CA PHE A 304 43.18 -38.06 28.11
C PHE A 304 42.88 -36.57 27.88
N GLY A 305 41.73 -36.13 27.37
CA GLY A 305 40.42 -36.73 27.10
C GLY A 305 39.37 -35.60 27.12
N GLU A 306 38.35 -35.69 26.28
CA GLU A 306 37.21 -34.76 26.16
C GLU A 306 36.49 -34.49 27.50
N ALA A 307 36.04 -33.25 27.74
CA ALA A 307 34.74 -32.95 28.37
C ALA A 307 34.43 -31.42 28.39
N ASP A 308 33.28 -31.11 27.80
CA ASP A 308 32.29 -30.06 28.08
C ASP A 308 32.56 -29.03 29.19
N ILE A 309 32.37 -27.74 28.87
CA ILE A 309 31.88 -26.73 29.83
C ILE A 309 30.96 -25.73 29.09
N ASP A 310 29.65 -25.91 29.27
CA ASP A 310 28.63 -24.86 29.18
C ASP A 310 28.70 -23.98 30.44
N ALA A 311 28.51 -22.67 30.26
CA ALA A 311 28.05 -21.71 31.27
C ALA A 311 27.37 -20.51 30.58
#